data_AF-A0A8I5USV1-F1
#
_entry.id   AF-A0A8I5USV1-F1
#
_cell.length_a   1.000
_cell.length_b   1.000
_cell.length_c   1.000
_cell.angle_alpha   90.00
_cell.angle_beta   90.00
_cell.angle_gamma   90.00
#
_symmetry.space_group_name_H-M   'P 1'
#
loop_
_entity.id
_entity.type
_entity.pdbx_description
1 polymer ?
#
loop_
_entity_poly.entity_id
_entity_poly.type
_entity_poly.pdbx_seq_one_letter_code
_entity_poly.pdbx_strand_id
1 'polypeptide(L)'
;FVETESRYVTWAVKGGNIDVHPSEKALIVHYEVEATILGEMGDPMLGERKECQKIIRLKSLNANTDITSLARKVVEECKLIHPSKLNENSWLPNIDEVANINDMDEYIELLYEDIPDKVRGSALILQLARNPDNLEELLLNETALGALARVLREDWKQSVELATNIIYIFFCFSSFSQFHGLITHYKIGALCMNIIDHELKRHELWQEELSKKKKADILLDCLLDEDPENQTLRKDYEKTFKKYQGLVVKQEQLLRVALYLLLNLAEDTRTELKMRNKNIVHMLVKALDRDNFELLILVVSFLKKLSIFMENKNDMVEMDIVEKLVKMIPCEHEDLLNITLRLLLNLSFDTGLRNKMVQVGLLPKLTALLGNDNYKQIAMCVLYHISMDDRFKSMFAYTDCIPQLMKMLFECSDERIDLELISFCINLAANKRNVQLICEGNGLKMLMKRALKFKDPLLMKMIRNISQHDGPTKNLFIDYVGDLAAQISNDEEEEFVIECLGTLANLTIPDLDWELVLKEYKLVPYLKDKLKPGLC
;
A
#
# COMPACT_ATOMS: atom_id res chain seq x y z
N PHE A 1 32.09 25.23 14.51
CA PHE A 1 31.21 24.53 15.46
C PHE A 1 30.71 23.29 14.74
N VAL A 2 30.80 22.12 15.38
CA VAL A 2 30.39 20.84 14.78
C VAL A 2 28.88 20.91 14.57
N GLU A 3 28.44 20.89 13.32
CA GLU A 3 27.02 20.78 12.94
C GLU A 3 26.45 19.50 13.53
N THR A 4 25.46 19.64 14.40
CA THR A 4 24.65 18.52 14.87
C THR A 4 23.68 18.13 13.75
N GLU A 5 24.00 17.04 13.05
CA GLU A 5 23.13 16.37 12.07
C GLU A 5 21.72 16.13 12.66
N SER A 6 20.68 16.58 11.97
CA SER A 6 19.29 16.32 12.37
C SER A 6 18.91 14.89 11.97
N ARG A 7 18.91 13.99 12.95
CA ARG A 7 18.61 12.55 12.77
C ARG A 7 17.15 12.28 13.09
N TYR A 8 16.38 11.77 12.12
CA TYR A 8 14.98 11.39 12.32
C TYR A 8 14.89 9.93 12.72
N VAL A 9 14.15 9.61 13.79
CA VAL A 9 13.93 8.23 14.23
C VAL A 9 12.52 7.80 13.85
N THR A 10 12.42 6.81 12.97
CA THR A 10 11.16 6.15 12.64
C THR A 10 11.02 4.87 13.45
N TRP A 11 9.84 4.64 14.01
CA TRP A 11 9.54 3.45 14.80
C TRP A 11 8.60 2.56 13.99
N ALA A 12 9.08 1.40 13.57
CA ALA A 12 8.26 0.36 12.99
C ALA A 12 7.95 -0.68 14.06
N VAL A 13 6.67 -1.07 14.14
CA VAL A 13 6.24 -2.16 15.02
C VAL A 13 5.86 -3.34 14.14
N LYS A 14 6.57 -4.45 14.31
CA LYS A 14 6.29 -5.71 13.62
C LYS A 14 5.63 -6.65 14.62
N GLY A 15 4.40 -7.07 14.33
CA GLY A 15 3.72 -8.09 15.12
C GLY A 15 4.48 -9.42 15.02
N GLY A 16 4.77 -10.03 16.16
CA GLY A 16 5.39 -11.35 16.29
C GLY A 16 4.37 -12.42 16.71
N ASN A 17 4.86 -13.50 17.32
CA ASN A 17 4.03 -14.62 17.74
C ASN A 17 3.08 -14.28 18.89
N ILE A 18 2.00 -15.06 19.01
CA ILE A 18 1.04 -14.96 20.11
C ILE A 18 1.09 -16.27 20.89
N ASP A 19 1.53 -16.20 22.13
CA ASP A 19 1.67 -17.34 23.03
C ASP A 19 0.64 -17.27 24.17
N VAL A 20 0.46 -18.39 24.87
CA VAL A 20 -0.41 -18.46 26.04
C VAL A 20 0.40 -18.15 27.30
N HIS A 21 -0.14 -17.33 28.21
CA HIS A 21 0.56 -17.04 29.46
C HIS A 21 0.62 -18.29 30.34
N PRO A 22 1.78 -18.66 30.91
CA PRO A 22 2.00 -19.96 31.56
C PRO A 22 1.19 -20.18 32.85
N SER A 23 0.71 -19.10 33.48
CA SER A 23 0.03 -19.16 34.79
C SER A 23 -1.23 -18.29 34.90
N GLU A 24 -1.49 -17.42 33.92
CA GLU A 24 -2.64 -16.50 33.96
C GLU A 24 -3.56 -16.80 32.77
N LYS A 25 -4.85 -16.49 32.89
CA LYS A 25 -5.77 -16.48 31.73
C LYS A 25 -5.44 -15.29 30.84
N ALA A 26 -4.34 -15.36 30.11
CA ALA A 26 -3.84 -14.26 29.30
C ALA A 26 -3.09 -14.76 28.06
N LEU A 27 -3.00 -13.90 27.06
CA LEU A 27 -2.17 -14.10 25.86
C LEU A 27 -0.93 -13.21 25.96
N ILE A 28 0.20 -13.70 25.48
CA ILE A 28 1.45 -12.95 25.34
C ILE A 28 1.62 -12.66 23.86
N VAL A 29 1.56 -11.38 23.49
CA VAL A 29 1.84 -10.95 22.12
C VAL A 29 3.28 -10.49 22.06
N HIS A 30 4.11 -11.23 21.33
CA HIS A 30 5.47 -10.85 21.01
C HIS A 30 5.42 -9.83 19.87
N TYR A 31 6.24 -8.79 19.96
CA TYR A 31 6.36 -7.82 18.89
C TYR A 31 7.77 -7.23 18.89
N GLU A 32 8.22 -6.86 17.73
CA GLU A 32 9.52 -6.24 17.54
C GLU A 32 9.30 -4.75 17.27
N VAL A 33 10.08 -3.92 17.96
CA VAL A 33 10.15 -2.49 17.68
C VAL A 33 11.49 -2.23 16.99
N GLU A 34 11.43 -1.77 15.76
CA GLU A 34 12.59 -1.37 14.97
C GLU A 34 12.64 0.16 14.94
N ALA A 35 13.71 0.73 15.51
CA ALA A 35 14.01 2.15 15.47
C ALA A 35 15.01 2.40 14.35
N THR A 36 14.55 2.99 13.25
CA THR A 36 15.40 3.30 12.10
C THR A 36 15.71 4.79 12.09
N ILE A 37 16.99 5.11 12.23
CA ILE A 37 17.51 6.46 12.09
C ILE A 37 17.67 6.76 10.59
N LEU A 38 16.92 7.72 10.09
CA LEU A 38 16.97 8.20 8.72
C LEU A 38 17.89 9.42 8.62
N GLY A 39 18.69 9.47 7.55
CA GLY A 39 19.42 10.67 7.13
C GLY A 39 18.52 11.68 6.41
N GLU A 40 19.07 12.85 6.05
CA GLU A 40 18.32 13.96 5.44
C GLU A 40 17.59 13.61 4.13
N MET A 41 18.09 12.61 3.39
CA MET A 41 17.53 12.14 2.13
C MET A 41 16.54 10.97 2.29
N GLY A 42 16.24 10.56 3.53
CA GLY A 42 15.37 9.41 3.82
C GLY A 42 16.09 8.05 3.76
N ASP A 43 17.41 8.06 3.64
CA ASP A 43 18.22 6.83 3.61
C ASP A 43 18.39 6.25 5.02
N PRO A 44 18.21 4.95 5.23
CA PRO A 44 18.40 4.32 6.54
C PRO A 44 19.90 4.25 6.91
N MET A 45 20.28 4.88 8.03
CA MET A 45 21.68 4.94 8.48
C MET A 45 22.01 3.96 9.61
N LEU A 46 21.12 3.79 10.60
CA LEU A 46 21.30 2.87 11.72
C LEU A 46 19.95 2.35 12.22
N GLY A 47 19.84 1.03 12.42
CA GLY A 47 18.63 0.39 12.95
C GLY A 47 18.91 -0.33 14.26
N GLU A 48 18.15 -0.02 15.31
CA GLU A 48 18.14 -0.78 16.57
C GLU A 48 16.83 -1.57 16.68
N ARG A 49 16.96 -2.86 16.99
CA ARG A 49 15.82 -3.79 17.10
C ARG A 49 15.65 -4.22 18.54
N LYS A 50 14.43 -4.13 19.03
CA LYS A 50 14.09 -4.54 20.39
C LYS A 50 12.87 -5.45 20.40
N GLU A 51 13.07 -6.68 20.87
CA GLU A 51 11.98 -7.59 21.16
C GLU A 51 11.23 -7.15 22.41
N CYS A 52 9.91 -7.11 22.29
CA CYS A 52 8.99 -6.69 23.34
C CYS A 52 7.83 -7.69 23.46
N GLN A 53 7.16 -7.69 24.61
CA GLN A 53 6.02 -8.56 24.89
C GLN A 53 4.88 -7.74 25.50
N LYS A 54 3.65 -8.00 25.07
CA LYS A 54 2.43 -7.42 25.64
C LYS A 54 1.51 -8.51 26.15
N ILE A 55 1.12 -8.42 27.42
CA ILE A 55 0.21 -9.39 28.05
C ILE A 55 -1.24 -8.89 27.95
N ILE A 56 -2.11 -9.70 27.35
CA ILE A 56 -3.56 -9.44 27.22
C ILE A 56 -4.32 -10.38 28.16
N ARG A 57 -4.89 -9.84 29.25
CA ARG A 57 -5.62 -10.64 30.25
C ARG A 57 -7.08 -10.88 29.84
N LEU A 58 -7.46 -12.15 29.73
CA LEU A 58 -8.79 -12.63 29.35
C LEU A 58 -9.66 -12.84 30.60
N LYS A 59 -10.23 -11.75 31.11
CA LYS A 59 -10.98 -11.72 32.40
C LYS A 59 -12.21 -12.63 32.46
N SER A 60 -12.75 -13.08 31.33
CA SER A 60 -14.03 -13.81 31.26
C SER A 60 -13.93 -15.24 30.71
N LEU A 61 -12.72 -15.78 30.50
CA LEU A 61 -12.54 -17.10 29.89
C LEU A 61 -13.03 -18.23 30.83
N ASN A 62 -14.12 -18.90 30.43
CA ASN A 62 -14.76 -20.04 31.09
C ASN A 62 -15.27 -21.09 30.06
N ALA A 63 -15.74 -22.24 30.52
CA ALA A 63 -16.13 -23.38 29.66
C ALA A 63 -17.25 -23.07 28.62
N ASN A 64 -18.03 -22.00 28.82
CA ASN A 64 -19.13 -21.61 27.93
C ASN A 64 -18.80 -20.35 27.11
N THR A 65 -17.53 -19.96 27.03
CA THR A 65 -17.13 -18.73 26.33
C THR A 65 -17.08 -18.96 24.82
N ASP A 66 -17.78 -18.13 24.05
CA ASP A 66 -17.64 -18.09 22.60
C ASP A 66 -16.23 -17.58 22.23
N ILE A 67 -15.39 -18.52 21.80
CA ILE A 67 -13.98 -18.29 21.44
C ILE A 67 -13.89 -17.35 20.23
N THR A 68 -14.81 -17.43 19.28
CA THR A 68 -14.79 -16.63 18.05
C THR A 68 -15.10 -15.16 18.35
N SER A 69 -16.10 -14.90 19.18
CA SER A 69 -16.42 -13.53 19.62
C SER A 69 -15.33 -12.96 20.52
N LEU A 70 -14.73 -13.77 21.39
CA LEU A 70 -13.60 -13.36 22.23
C LEU A 70 -12.37 -13.01 21.39
N ALA A 71 -12.03 -13.83 20.40
CA ALA A 71 -10.91 -13.58 19.49
C ALA A 71 -11.10 -12.25 18.74
N ARG A 72 -12.29 -12.03 18.16
CA ARG A 72 -12.64 -10.76 17.46
C ARG A 72 -12.38 -9.55 18.35
N LYS A 73 -12.88 -9.61 19.58
CA LYS A 73 -12.69 -8.55 20.57
C LYS A 73 -11.22 -8.32 20.94
N VAL A 74 -10.44 -9.40 21.11
CA VAL A 74 -9.00 -9.30 21.43
C VAL A 74 -8.22 -8.61 20.31
N VAL A 75 -8.57 -8.87 19.06
CA VAL A 75 -7.90 -8.27 17.90
C VAL A 75 -8.37 -6.83 17.66
N GLU A 76 -9.66 -6.53 17.86
CA GLU A 76 -10.16 -5.15 17.85
C GLU A 76 -9.49 -4.29 18.95
N GLU A 77 -9.28 -4.84 20.14
CA GLU A 77 -8.67 -4.12 21.27
C GLU A 77 -7.13 -4.08 21.22
N CYS A 78 -6.48 -4.94 20.41
CA CYS A 78 -5.03 -5.03 20.33
C CYS A 78 -4.48 -4.79 18.92
N LYS A 79 -4.08 -3.54 18.65
CA LYS A 79 -3.42 -3.09 17.40
C LYS A 79 -2.12 -3.83 17.03
N LEU A 80 -1.57 -4.65 17.91
CA LEU A 80 -0.39 -5.48 17.65
C LEU A 80 -0.74 -6.83 16.99
N ILE A 81 -2.00 -7.25 17.08
CA ILE A 81 -2.51 -8.44 16.43
C ILE A 81 -3.23 -8.00 15.17
N HIS A 82 -2.75 -8.44 14.01
CA HIS A 82 -3.34 -8.04 12.74
C HIS A 82 -4.73 -8.71 12.54
N PRO A 83 -5.77 -8.01 12.04
CA PRO A 83 -7.10 -8.57 11.79
C PRO A 83 -7.13 -9.86 10.97
N SER A 84 -6.14 -10.05 10.08
CA SER A 84 -5.97 -11.29 9.30
C SER A 84 -5.80 -12.55 10.16
N LYS A 85 -5.39 -12.42 11.43
CA LYS A 85 -5.27 -13.53 12.39
C LYS A 85 -6.61 -14.03 12.93
N LEU A 86 -7.68 -13.26 12.81
CA LEU A 86 -9.03 -13.67 13.23
C LEU A 86 -9.63 -14.77 12.36
N ASN A 87 -9.31 -14.74 11.06
CA ASN A 87 -9.91 -15.63 10.09
C ASN A 87 -9.15 -16.94 9.90
N GLU A 88 -8.03 -17.20 10.61
CA GLU A 88 -7.33 -18.51 10.54
C GLU A 88 -8.24 -19.70 10.88
N ASN A 89 -9.37 -19.48 11.58
CA ASN A 89 -10.32 -20.52 11.97
C ASN A 89 -11.42 -20.83 10.95
N SER A 90 -11.69 -19.98 9.94
CA SER A 90 -12.69 -20.27 8.89
C SER A 90 -12.20 -21.27 7.84
N TRP A 91 -10.94 -21.71 7.93
CA TRP A 91 -10.23 -22.52 6.94
C TRP A 91 -9.93 -23.95 7.41
N LEU A 92 -10.44 -24.34 8.58
CA LEU A 92 -10.22 -25.68 9.11
C LEU A 92 -10.81 -26.71 8.14
N PRO A 93 -10.02 -27.69 7.66
CA PRO A 93 -10.59 -28.94 7.16
C PRO A 93 -11.57 -29.43 8.22
N ASN A 94 -12.83 -29.63 7.85
CA ASN A 94 -13.88 -30.00 8.78
C ASN A 94 -13.73 -31.50 9.08
N ILE A 95 -12.70 -31.84 9.84
CA ILE A 95 -12.36 -33.20 10.22
C ILE A 95 -12.65 -33.31 11.70
N ASP A 96 -13.55 -34.22 12.05
CA ASP A 96 -13.95 -34.48 13.44
C ASP A 96 -12.83 -35.16 14.25
N GLU A 97 -11.77 -35.59 13.58
CA GLU A 97 -10.60 -36.27 14.14
C GLU A 97 -9.53 -35.25 14.59
N VAL A 98 -8.89 -35.55 15.73
CA VAL A 98 -7.78 -34.76 16.26
C VAL A 98 -6.48 -35.48 15.95
N ALA A 99 -5.64 -34.87 15.11
CA ALA A 99 -4.35 -35.42 14.73
C ALA A 99 -3.38 -35.48 15.92
N ASN A 100 -2.58 -36.54 15.96
CA ASN A 100 -1.52 -36.78 16.93
C ASN A 100 -0.20 -37.03 16.18
N ILE A 101 0.87 -36.40 16.63
CA ILE A 101 2.18 -36.49 15.96
C ILE A 101 2.79 -37.89 16.01
N ASN A 102 2.33 -38.74 16.94
CA ASN A 102 2.77 -40.13 17.03
C ASN A 102 2.15 -41.03 15.94
N ASP A 103 1.06 -40.61 15.31
CA ASP A 103 0.33 -41.41 14.31
C ASP A 103 0.76 -41.02 12.87
N MET A 104 1.95 -40.42 12.72
CA MET A 104 2.44 -39.92 11.44
C MET A 104 2.56 -41.00 10.36
N ASP A 105 2.92 -42.23 10.73
CA ASP A 105 3.03 -43.34 9.77
C ASP A 105 1.67 -43.66 9.12
N GLU A 106 0.59 -43.66 9.91
CA GLU A 106 -0.77 -43.86 9.40
C GLU A 106 -1.18 -42.74 8.43
N TYR A 107 -0.81 -41.49 8.75
CA TYR A 107 -1.12 -40.35 7.88
C TYR A 107 -0.32 -40.40 6.57
N ILE A 108 0.90 -40.92 6.59
CA ILE A 108 1.74 -41.12 5.41
C ILE A 108 1.16 -42.21 4.51
N GLU A 109 0.67 -43.33 5.08
CA GLU A 109 0.02 -44.41 4.31
C GLU A 109 -1.15 -43.88 3.48
N LEU A 110 -2.01 -43.03 4.07
CA LEU A 110 -3.12 -42.38 3.37
C LEU A 110 -2.68 -41.55 2.14
N LEU A 111 -1.42 -41.07 2.08
CA LEU A 111 -0.90 -40.33 0.93
C LEU A 111 -0.57 -41.21 -0.29
N TYR A 112 -0.60 -42.54 -0.14
CA TYR A 112 -0.38 -43.50 -1.24
C TYR A 112 -1.67 -44.07 -1.82
N GLU A 113 -2.80 -43.86 -1.14
CA GLU A 113 -4.12 -44.35 -1.53
C GLU A 113 -4.82 -43.43 -2.55
N ASP A 114 -6.15 -43.45 -2.58
CA ASP A 114 -6.96 -42.66 -3.49
C ASP A 114 -7.05 -41.17 -3.08
N ILE A 115 -7.72 -40.35 -3.90
CA ILE A 115 -7.79 -38.90 -3.66
C ILE A 115 -8.51 -38.54 -2.34
N PRO A 116 -9.67 -39.14 -1.99
CA PRO A 116 -10.27 -38.98 -0.67
C PRO A 116 -9.32 -39.25 0.49
N ASP A 117 -8.59 -40.37 0.47
CA ASP A 117 -7.65 -40.74 1.53
C ASP A 117 -6.47 -39.76 1.58
N LYS A 118 -5.93 -39.35 0.44
CA LYS A 118 -4.89 -38.30 0.35
C LYS A 118 -5.36 -36.97 0.95
N VAL A 119 -6.61 -36.57 0.69
CA VAL A 119 -7.18 -35.35 1.27
C VAL A 119 -7.24 -35.47 2.80
N ARG A 120 -7.70 -36.61 3.32
CA ARG A 120 -7.74 -36.87 4.76
C ARG A 120 -6.35 -36.89 5.40
N GLY A 121 -5.41 -37.66 4.85
CA GLY A 121 -4.03 -37.75 5.35
C GLY A 121 -3.32 -36.39 5.34
N SER A 122 -3.41 -35.65 4.24
CA SER A 122 -2.82 -34.31 4.14
C SER A 122 -3.45 -33.31 5.12
N ALA A 123 -4.73 -33.44 5.44
CA ALA A 123 -5.40 -32.54 6.37
C ALA A 123 -5.05 -32.84 7.84
N LEU A 124 -4.86 -34.11 8.21
CA LEU A 124 -4.35 -34.50 9.53
C LEU A 124 -2.92 -33.97 9.74
N ILE A 125 -2.05 -34.13 8.75
CA ILE A 125 -0.69 -33.56 8.80
C ILE A 125 -0.74 -32.03 8.85
N LEU A 126 -1.66 -31.39 8.13
CA LEU A 126 -1.86 -29.95 8.22
C LEU A 126 -2.25 -29.50 9.63
N GLN A 127 -3.15 -30.23 10.29
CA GLN A 127 -3.53 -29.91 11.67
C GLN A 127 -2.31 -29.92 12.60
N LEU A 128 -1.39 -30.87 12.42
CA LEU A 128 -0.12 -30.90 13.15
C LEU A 128 0.77 -29.71 12.79
N ALA A 129 0.96 -29.43 11.50
CA ALA A 129 1.86 -28.37 11.01
C ALA A 129 1.39 -26.94 11.38
N ARG A 130 0.11 -26.76 11.70
CA ARG A 130 -0.41 -25.48 12.20
C ARG A 130 0.07 -25.14 13.61
N ASN A 131 0.50 -26.13 14.39
CA ASN A 131 1.17 -25.88 15.66
C ASN A 131 2.67 -25.67 15.38
N PRO A 132 3.23 -24.47 15.62
CA PRO A 132 4.65 -24.20 15.39
C PRO A 132 5.59 -25.15 16.13
N ASP A 133 5.19 -25.61 17.33
CA ASP A 133 5.98 -26.54 18.16
C ASP A 133 6.24 -27.89 17.45
N ASN A 134 5.32 -28.30 16.58
CA ASN A 134 5.41 -29.55 15.85
C ASN A 134 6.32 -29.45 14.61
N LEU A 135 6.69 -28.24 14.16
CA LEU A 135 7.39 -28.07 12.89
C LEU A 135 8.80 -28.67 12.91
N GLU A 136 9.51 -28.60 14.04
CA GLU A 136 10.84 -29.22 14.16
C GLU A 136 10.77 -30.75 14.09
N GLU A 137 9.76 -31.36 14.71
CA GLU A 137 9.54 -32.81 14.64
C GLU A 137 9.09 -33.24 13.24
N LEU A 138 8.18 -32.50 12.62
CA LEU A 138 7.75 -32.73 11.23
C LEU A 138 8.89 -32.56 10.23
N LEU A 139 9.84 -31.64 10.49
CA LEU A 139 11.04 -31.46 9.68
C LEU A 139 11.92 -32.73 9.66
N LEU A 140 12.01 -33.44 10.78
CA LEU A 140 12.79 -34.68 10.89
C LEU A 140 12.15 -35.85 10.13
N ASN A 141 10.85 -35.77 9.82
CA ASN A 141 10.13 -36.79 9.06
C ASN A 141 10.25 -36.53 7.54
N GLU A 142 11.46 -36.75 6.99
CA GLU A 142 11.76 -36.57 5.56
C GLU A 142 10.86 -37.41 4.65
N THR A 143 10.40 -38.57 5.15
CA THR A 143 9.44 -39.46 4.48
C THR A 143 8.09 -38.79 4.27
N ALA A 144 7.52 -38.15 5.29
CA ALA A 144 6.28 -37.41 5.17
C ALA A 144 6.41 -36.23 4.19
N LEU A 145 7.47 -35.43 4.34
CA LEU A 145 7.71 -34.27 3.47
C LEU A 145 7.96 -34.68 2.01
N GLY A 146 8.69 -35.78 1.80
CA GLY A 146 8.88 -36.38 0.48
C GLY A 146 7.58 -36.88 -0.14
N ALA A 147 6.73 -37.56 0.63
CA ALA A 147 5.42 -38.02 0.19
C ALA A 147 4.50 -36.84 -0.18
N LEU A 148 4.41 -35.82 0.67
CA LEU A 148 3.64 -34.61 0.41
C LEU A 148 4.12 -33.88 -0.86
N ALA A 149 5.44 -33.70 -1.03
CA ALA A 149 6.01 -33.07 -2.21
C ALA A 149 5.76 -33.87 -3.50
N ARG A 150 5.77 -35.20 -3.42
CA ARG A 150 5.41 -36.10 -4.53
C ARG A 150 3.93 -35.96 -4.88
N VAL A 151 3.04 -36.06 -3.90
CA VAL A 151 1.58 -35.95 -4.10
C VAL A 151 1.23 -34.57 -4.67
N LEU A 152 1.82 -33.48 -4.17
CA LEU A 152 1.61 -32.15 -4.74
C LEU A 152 2.11 -32.05 -6.19
N ARG A 153 3.12 -32.82 -6.61
CA ARG A 153 3.62 -32.80 -7.98
C ARG A 153 2.73 -33.57 -8.95
N GLU A 154 2.17 -34.68 -8.50
CA GLU A 154 1.44 -35.65 -9.32
C GLU A 154 -0.08 -35.34 -9.35
N ASP A 155 -0.66 -34.97 -8.21
CA ASP A 155 -2.12 -35.02 -8.00
C ASP A 155 -2.81 -33.67 -7.76
N TRP A 156 -2.06 -32.57 -7.73
CA TRP A 156 -2.62 -31.23 -7.44
C TRP A 156 -3.75 -30.79 -8.38
N LYS A 157 -3.76 -31.28 -9.63
CA LYS A 157 -4.84 -31.00 -10.60
C LYS A 157 -6.14 -31.75 -10.30
N GLN A 158 -6.04 -32.86 -9.58
CA GLN A 158 -7.19 -33.72 -9.29
C GLN A 158 -8.05 -33.15 -8.16
N SER A 159 -7.43 -32.50 -7.17
CA SER A 159 -8.13 -31.90 -6.03
C SER A 159 -7.48 -30.59 -5.59
N VAL A 160 -8.26 -29.50 -5.67
CA VAL A 160 -7.87 -28.17 -5.17
C VAL A 160 -7.67 -28.21 -3.65
N GLU A 161 -8.49 -28.99 -2.95
CA GLU A 161 -8.43 -29.14 -1.50
C GLU A 161 -7.14 -29.85 -1.07
N LEU A 162 -6.78 -30.93 -1.75
CA LEU A 162 -5.50 -31.63 -1.54
C LEU A 162 -4.32 -30.69 -1.77
N ALA A 163 -4.32 -29.97 -2.90
CA ALA A 163 -3.27 -29.00 -3.20
C ALA A 163 -3.19 -27.90 -2.14
N THR A 164 -4.34 -27.41 -1.66
CA THR A 164 -4.42 -26.39 -0.61
C THR A 164 -3.84 -26.90 0.70
N ASN A 165 -4.20 -28.12 1.13
CA ASN A 165 -3.70 -28.71 2.37
C ASN A 165 -2.17 -28.83 2.35
N ILE A 166 -1.64 -29.40 1.26
CA ILE A 166 -0.20 -29.62 1.14
C ILE A 166 0.57 -28.29 1.06
N ILE A 167 0.07 -27.33 0.27
CA ILE A 167 0.69 -26.00 0.21
C ILE A 167 0.63 -25.29 1.56
N TYR A 168 -0.48 -25.44 2.31
CA TYR A 168 -0.61 -24.87 3.64
C TYR A 168 0.45 -25.45 4.59
N ILE A 169 0.68 -26.77 4.58
CA ILE A 169 1.76 -27.38 5.37
C ILE A 169 3.10 -26.68 5.11
N PHE A 170 3.48 -26.54 3.83
CA PHE A 170 4.73 -25.85 3.47
C PHE A 170 4.69 -24.34 3.74
N PHE A 171 3.52 -23.71 3.75
CA PHE A 171 3.34 -22.32 4.17
C PHE A 171 3.64 -22.16 5.66
N CYS A 172 3.21 -23.09 6.52
CA CYS A 172 3.58 -23.08 7.94
C CYS A 172 5.12 -23.07 8.11
N PHE A 173 5.83 -23.94 7.39
CA PHE A 173 7.29 -23.91 7.35
C PHE A 173 7.85 -22.57 6.83
N SER A 174 7.25 -22.01 5.77
CA SER A 174 7.73 -20.77 5.13
C SER A 174 7.71 -19.55 6.05
N SER A 175 6.92 -19.61 7.13
CA SER A 175 6.82 -18.52 8.10
C SER A 175 8.13 -18.28 8.85
N PHE A 176 9.06 -19.24 8.80
CA PHE A 176 10.38 -19.15 9.42
C PHE A 176 11.47 -19.28 8.35
N SER A 177 12.35 -18.28 8.25
CA SER A 177 13.39 -18.22 7.21
C SER A 177 14.38 -19.40 7.28
N GLN A 178 14.58 -19.99 8.46
CA GLN A 178 15.39 -21.20 8.66
C GLN A 178 14.87 -22.43 7.88
N PHE A 179 13.57 -22.50 7.59
CA PHE A 179 12.98 -23.61 6.83
C PHE A 179 12.87 -23.31 5.33
N HIS A 180 13.29 -22.13 4.84
CA HIS A 180 13.22 -21.82 3.40
C HIS A 180 14.11 -22.75 2.55
N GLY A 181 15.19 -23.26 3.11
CA GLY A 181 16.04 -24.28 2.50
C GLY A 181 15.28 -25.57 2.18
N LEU A 182 14.40 -26.01 3.08
CA LEU A 182 13.53 -27.17 2.91
C LEU A 182 12.58 -27.01 1.73
N ILE A 183 11.91 -25.86 1.67
CA ILE A 183 10.93 -25.54 0.63
C ILE A 183 11.61 -25.48 -0.74
N THR A 184 12.83 -24.95 -0.78
CA THR A 184 13.67 -24.93 -1.98
C THR A 184 14.12 -26.33 -2.38
N HIS A 185 14.54 -27.17 -1.42
CA HIS A 185 14.98 -28.55 -1.65
C HIS A 185 13.89 -29.37 -2.36
N TYR A 186 12.65 -29.32 -1.87
CA TYR A 186 11.51 -30.01 -2.48
C TYR A 186 10.91 -29.28 -3.70
N LYS A 187 11.45 -28.12 -4.07
CA LYS A 187 11.00 -27.26 -5.19
C LYS A 187 9.54 -26.80 -5.06
N ILE A 188 9.04 -26.65 -3.83
CA ILE A 188 7.65 -26.31 -3.55
C ILE A 188 7.30 -24.91 -4.10
N GLY A 189 8.19 -23.93 -3.98
CA GLY A 189 7.97 -22.59 -4.55
C GLY A 189 7.74 -22.63 -6.08
N ALA A 190 8.52 -23.45 -6.80
CA ALA A 190 8.34 -23.61 -8.24
C ALA A 190 7.02 -24.34 -8.59
N LEU A 191 6.58 -25.29 -7.77
CA LEU A 191 5.28 -25.94 -7.92
C LEU A 191 4.13 -24.97 -7.65
N CYS A 192 4.22 -24.15 -6.59
CA CYS A 192 3.22 -23.13 -6.28
C CYS A 192 3.01 -22.16 -7.45
N MET A 193 4.09 -21.70 -8.08
CA MET A 193 4.02 -20.86 -9.28
C MET A 193 3.23 -21.53 -10.41
N ASN A 194 3.51 -22.80 -10.71
CA ASN A 194 2.80 -23.54 -11.76
C ASN A 194 1.32 -23.74 -11.43
N ILE A 195 1.00 -24.00 -10.16
CA ILE A 195 -0.37 -24.19 -9.67
C ILE A 195 -1.15 -22.87 -9.80
N ILE A 196 -0.58 -21.75 -9.33
CA ILE A 196 -1.22 -20.44 -9.43
C ILE A 196 -1.48 -20.08 -10.90
N ASP A 197 -0.51 -20.24 -11.80
CA ASP A 197 -0.67 -19.91 -13.22
C ASP A 197 -1.79 -20.73 -13.86
N HIS A 198 -1.84 -22.03 -13.56
CA HIS A 198 -2.92 -22.89 -14.03
C HIS A 198 -4.29 -22.48 -13.48
N GLU A 199 -4.38 -22.16 -12.19
CA GLU A 199 -5.63 -21.77 -11.55
C GLU A 199 -6.15 -20.42 -12.08
N LEU A 200 -5.25 -19.45 -12.32
CA LEU A 200 -5.63 -18.18 -12.95
C LEU A 200 -6.17 -18.40 -14.37
N LYS A 201 -5.50 -19.22 -15.19
CA LYS A 201 -6.00 -19.59 -16.54
C LYS A 201 -7.33 -20.33 -16.49
N ARG A 202 -7.50 -21.24 -15.51
CA ARG A 202 -8.76 -21.97 -15.31
C ARG A 202 -9.90 -21.02 -14.94
N HIS A 203 -9.62 -19.99 -14.15
CA HIS A 203 -10.59 -18.96 -13.81
C HIS A 203 -11.03 -18.12 -15.00
N GLU A 204 -10.09 -17.72 -15.87
CA GLU A 204 -10.38 -17.00 -17.12
C GLU A 204 -11.36 -17.81 -18.00
N LEU A 205 -11.11 -19.11 -18.18
CA LEU A 205 -12.00 -20.01 -18.92
C LEU A 205 -13.41 -20.08 -18.30
N TRP A 206 -13.51 -20.18 -16.97
CA TRP A 206 -14.80 -20.19 -16.30
C TRP A 206 -15.55 -18.86 -16.44
N GLN A 207 -14.85 -17.72 -16.39
CA GLN A 207 -15.45 -16.41 -16.64
C GLN A 207 -15.97 -16.30 -18.08
N GLU A 208 -15.20 -16.79 -19.07
CA GLU A 208 -15.64 -16.81 -20.46
C GLU A 208 -16.90 -17.67 -20.66
N GLU A 209 -16.95 -18.88 -20.09
CA GLU A 209 -18.14 -19.74 -20.13
C GLU A 209 -19.35 -19.07 -19.48
N LEU A 210 -19.17 -18.43 -18.33
CA LEU A 210 -20.23 -17.70 -17.63
C LEU A 210 -20.73 -16.52 -18.48
N SER A 211 -19.82 -15.78 -19.11
CA SER A 211 -20.16 -14.62 -19.95
C SER A 211 -20.97 -15.01 -21.18
N LYS A 212 -20.64 -16.15 -21.82
CA LYS A 212 -21.38 -16.70 -22.97
C LYS A 212 -22.81 -17.06 -22.57
N LYS A 213 -22.98 -17.73 -21.42
CA LYS A 213 -24.30 -18.07 -20.89
C LYS A 213 -25.11 -16.84 -20.47
N LYS A 214 -24.46 -15.83 -19.86
CA LYS A 214 -25.10 -14.56 -19.49
C LYS A 214 -25.61 -13.77 -20.70
N LYS A 215 -24.84 -13.74 -21.79
CA LYS A 215 -25.28 -13.10 -23.04
C LYS A 215 -26.48 -13.80 -23.65
N ALA A 216 -26.51 -15.14 -23.62
CA ALA A 216 -27.66 -15.90 -24.08
C ALA A 216 -28.92 -15.61 -23.25
N ASP A 217 -28.78 -15.48 -21.92
CA ASP A 217 -29.86 -15.12 -21.00
C ASP A 217 -30.40 -13.69 -21.22
N ILE A 218 -29.51 -12.69 -21.38
CA ILE A 218 -29.90 -11.30 -21.66
C ILE A 218 -30.58 -11.16 -23.02
N LEU A 219 -30.09 -11.86 -24.05
CA LEU A 219 -30.69 -11.82 -25.39
C LEU A 219 -32.15 -12.33 -25.37
N LEU A 220 -32.44 -13.24 -24.44
CA LEU A 220 -33.74 -13.86 -24.25
C LEU A 220 -34.68 -12.99 -23.40
N ASP A 221 -34.15 -12.26 -22.42
CA ASP A 221 -34.90 -11.27 -21.61
C ASP A 221 -35.42 -10.09 -22.45
N CYS A 222 -34.67 -9.69 -23.49
CA CYS A 222 -35.08 -8.65 -24.44
C CYS A 222 -36.28 -9.07 -25.34
N LEU A 223 -36.64 -10.35 -25.38
CA LEU A 223 -37.70 -10.88 -26.25
C LEU A 223 -39.08 -11.00 -25.57
N LEU A 224 -39.29 -10.38 -24.39
CA LEU A 224 -40.59 -10.27 -23.70
C LEU A 224 -41.45 -11.55 -23.77
N ASP A 225 -40.99 -12.68 -23.25
CA ASP A 225 -41.83 -13.88 -23.21
C ASP A 225 -41.75 -14.64 -21.87
N GLU A 226 -42.93 -14.85 -21.28
CA GLU A 226 -43.21 -15.76 -20.16
C GLU A 226 -43.13 -17.25 -20.59
N ASP A 227 -42.22 -17.58 -21.52
CA ASP A 227 -42.06 -18.92 -22.05
C ASP A 227 -41.44 -19.84 -20.96
N PRO A 228 -42.05 -21.01 -20.66
CA PRO A 228 -41.47 -22.01 -19.76
C PRO A 228 -40.02 -22.39 -20.08
N GLU A 229 -39.60 -22.37 -21.35
CA GLU A 229 -38.22 -22.66 -21.78
C GLU A 229 -37.21 -21.61 -21.27
N ASN A 230 -37.63 -20.34 -21.19
CA ASN A 230 -36.82 -19.24 -20.68
C ASN A 230 -36.61 -19.35 -19.16
N GLN A 231 -37.62 -19.83 -18.42
CA GLN A 231 -37.50 -20.08 -16.98
C GLN A 231 -36.54 -21.24 -16.67
N THR A 232 -36.48 -22.27 -17.51
CA THR A 232 -35.50 -23.36 -17.35
C THR A 232 -34.07 -22.89 -17.59
N LEU A 233 -33.84 -22.06 -18.60
CA LEU A 233 -32.52 -21.50 -18.90
C LEU A 233 -32.00 -20.59 -17.77
N ARG A 234 -32.86 -19.77 -17.16
CA ARG A 234 -32.52 -18.98 -15.97
C ARG A 234 -32.09 -19.84 -14.79
N LYS A 235 -32.85 -20.90 -14.49
CA LYS A 235 -32.51 -21.84 -13.41
C LYS A 235 -31.18 -22.56 -13.67
N ASP A 236 -30.90 -22.91 -14.92
CA ASP A 236 -29.63 -23.53 -15.32
C ASP A 236 -28.45 -22.55 -15.23
N TYR A 237 -28.66 -21.27 -15.57
CA TYR A 237 -27.67 -20.22 -15.36
C TYR A 237 -27.38 -20.04 -13.87
N GLU A 238 -28.40 -19.88 -13.03
CA GLU A 238 -28.24 -19.73 -11.58
C GLU A 238 -27.51 -20.93 -10.95
N LYS A 239 -27.84 -22.16 -11.35
CA LYS A 239 -27.16 -23.37 -10.88
C LYS A 239 -25.69 -23.40 -11.30
N THR A 240 -25.41 -23.03 -12.55
CA THR A 240 -24.03 -22.90 -13.06
C THR A 240 -23.26 -21.82 -12.28
N PHE A 241 -23.89 -20.68 -12.03
CA PHE A 241 -23.31 -19.55 -11.31
C PHE A 241 -22.98 -19.92 -9.85
N LYS A 242 -23.90 -20.59 -9.14
CA LYS A 242 -23.64 -21.11 -7.78
C LYS A 242 -22.48 -22.10 -7.74
N LYS A 243 -22.38 -23.00 -8.72
CA LYS A 243 -21.24 -23.92 -8.85
C LYS A 243 -19.93 -23.15 -9.07
N TYR A 244 -19.95 -22.14 -9.95
CA TYR A 244 -18.81 -21.28 -10.20
C TYR A 244 -18.36 -20.54 -8.93
N GLN A 245 -19.29 -19.94 -8.18
CA GLN A 245 -18.99 -19.28 -6.90
C GLN A 245 -18.31 -20.23 -5.91
N GLY A 246 -18.83 -21.46 -5.76
CA GLY A 246 -18.20 -22.46 -4.89
C GLY A 246 -16.78 -22.85 -5.32
N LEU A 247 -16.52 -22.91 -6.62
CA LEU A 247 -15.17 -23.16 -7.16
C LEU A 247 -14.23 -21.97 -6.93
N VAL A 248 -14.73 -20.74 -7.08
CA VAL A 248 -13.96 -19.51 -6.83
C VAL A 248 -13.52 -19.45 -5.37
N VAL A 249 -14.40 -19.74 -4.41
CA VAL A 249 -14.04 -19.73 -2.97
C VAL A 249 -12.89 -20.70 -2.67
N LYS A 250 -12.98 -21.95 -3.16
CA LYS A 250 -11.88 -22.94 -2.98
C LYS A 250 -10.59 -22.48 -3.66
N GLN A 251 -10.71 -21.86 -4.83
CA GLN A 251 -9.57 -21.35 -5.57
C GLN A 251 -8.91 -20.15 -4.88
N GLU A 252 -9.69 -19.23 -4.31
CA GLU A 252 -9.18 -18.08 -3.55
C GLU A 252 -8.37 -18.54 -2.34
N GLN A 253 -8.82 -19.59 -1.65
CA GLN A 253 -8.08 -20.20 -0.55
C GLN A 253 -6.73 -20.74 -1.00
N LEU A 254 -6.71 -21.53 -2.09
CA LEU A 254 -5.49 -22.07 -2.68
C LEU A 254 -4.52 -20.95 -3.09
N LEU A 255 -5.03 -19.93 -3.78
CA LEU A 255 -4.23 -18.78 -4.22
C LEU A 255 -3.65 -18.03 -3.03
N ARG A 256 -4.43 -17.84 -1.95
CA ARG A 256 -3.96 -17.16 -0.75
C ARG A 256 -2.79 -17.89 -0.11
N VAL A 257 -2.91 -19.19 0.18
CA VAL A 257 -1.83 -19.95 0.82
C VAL A 257 -0.59 -20.03 -0.07
N ALA A 258 -0.78 -20.22 -1.38
CA ALA A 258 0.33 -20.31 -2.33
C ALA A 258 1.06 -18.97 -2.50
N LEU A 259 0.33 -17.86 -2.64
CA LEU A 259 0.93 -16.53 -2.77
C LEU A 259 1.59 -16.07 -1.48
N TYR A 260 1.06 -16.45 -0.32
CA TYR A 260 1.67 -16.12 0.97
C TYR A 260 2.98 -16.88 1.15
N LEU A 261 2.99 -18.19 0.87
CA LEU A 261 4.23 -18.98 0.83
C LEU A 261 5.28 -18.31 -0.05
N LEU A 262 4.90 -17.89 -1.27
CA LEU A 262 5.82 -17.22 -2.18
C LEU A 262 6.28 -15.85 -1.68
N LEU A 263 5.40 -15.08 -1.04
CA LEU A 263 5.74 -13.79 -0.42
C LEU A 263 6.78 -13.98 0.69
N ASN A 264 6.64 -15.01 1.52
CA ASN A 264 7.60 -15.35 2.57
C ASN A 264 8.96 -15.72 1.96
N LEU A 265 8.98 -16.56 0.92
CA LEU A 265 10.20 -16.93 0.21
C LEU A 265 10.88 -15.75 -0.52
N ALA A 266 10.11 -14.73 -0.90
CA ALA A 266 10.63 -13.52 -1.54
C ALA A 266 11.40 -12.60 -0.56
N GLU A 267 11.53 -12.97 0.72
CA GLU A 267 12.48 -12.33 1.64
C GLU A 267 13.91 -12.40 1.07
N ASP A 268 14.29 -13.51 0.44
CA ASP A 268 15.56 -13.66 -0.27
C ASP A 268 15.49 -13.09 -1.70
N THR A 269 16.30 -12.08 -1.99
CA THR A 269 16.34 -11.40 -3.30
C THR A 269 16.71 -12.35 -4.45
N ARG A 270 17.51 -13.40 -4.20
CA ARG A 270 17.84 -14.39 -5.25
C ARG A 270 16.63 -15.23 -5.63
N THR A 271 15.82 -15.58 -4.64
CA THR A 271 14.56 -16.29 -4.83
C THR A 271 13.53 -15.39 -5.51
N GLU A 272 13.42 -14.13 -5.10
CA GLU A 272 12.59 -13.13 -5.76
C GLU A 272 12.92 -13.01 -7.27
N LEU A 273 14.20 -12.91 -7.63
CA LEU A 273 14.65 -12.87 -9.02
C LEU A 273 14.24 -14.14 -9.81
N LYS A 274 14.33 -15.31 -9.19
CA LYS A 274 13.86 -16.57 -9.82
C LYS A 274 12.35 -16.57 -10.02
N MET A 275 11.57 -15.99 -9.11
CA MET A 275 10.12 -15.84 -9.26
C MET A 275 9.77 -14.85 -10.38
N ARG A 276 10.51 -13.73 -10.47
CA ARG A 276 10.38 -12.76 -11.58
C ARG A 276 10.60 -13.43 -12.93
N ASN A 277 11.67 -14.22 -13.07
CA ASN A 277 11.96 -14.98 -14.30
C ASN A 277 10.86 -16.00 -14.67
N LYS A 278 9.93 -16.27 -13.75
CA LYS A 278 8.74 -17.10 -13.94
C LYS A 278 7.44 -16.29 -13.95
N ASN A 279 7.51 -14.98 -14.21
CA ASN A 279 6.38 -14.08 -14.39
C ASN A 279 5.46 -13.93 -13.15
N ILE A 280 6.00 -13.97 -11.93
CA ILE A 280 5.21 -13.73 -10.72
C ILE A 280 4.43 -12.40 -10.77
N VAL A 281 5.01 -11.34 -11.34
CA VAL A 281 4.34 -10.05 -11.50
C VAL A 281 3.08 -10.20 -12.34
N HIS A 282 3.14 -10.88 -13.48
CA HIS A 282 1.99 -11.08 -14.36
C HIS A 282 0.87 -11.84 -13.65
N MET A 283 1.23 -12.87 -12.88
CA MET A 283 0.29 -13.68 -12.11
C MET A 283 -0.39 -12.86 -11.00
N LEU A 284 0.37 -12.03 -10.29
CA LEU A 284 -0.16 -11.12 -9.27
C LEU A 284 -1.09 -10.06 -9.87
N VAL A 285 -0.72 -9.43 -10.98
CA VAL A 285 -1.57 -8.42 -11.63
C VAL A 285 -2.88 -9.04 -12.14
N LYS A 286 -2.85 -10.27 -12.67
CA LYS A 286 -4.07 -11.02 -13.01
C LYS A 286 -4.93 -11.33 -11.78
N ALA A 287 -4.32 -11.62 -10.63
CA ALA A 287 -5.06 -11.88 -9.39
C ALA A 287 -5.78 -10.63 -8.84
N LEU A 288 -5.49 -9.42 -9.34
CA LEU A 288 -6.23 -8.20 -8.98
C LEU A 288 -7.65 -8.14 -9.55
N ASP A 289 -8.01 -8.99 -10.51
CA ASP A 289 -9.38 -9.08 -11.05
C ASP A 289 -10.34 -9.87 -10.14
N ARG A 290 -9.92 -10.19 -8.91
CA ARG A 290 -10.71 -10.89 -7.88
C ARG A 290 -11.42 -9.90 -6.97
N ASP A 291 -12.46 -10.37 -6.28
CA ASP A 291 -13.25 -9.52 -5.36
C ASP A 291 -12.92 -9.79 -3.87
N ASN A 292 -12.20 -10.87 -3.56
CA ASN A 292 -11.88 -11.23 -2.18
C ASN A 292 -10.82 -10.30 -1.57
N PHE A 293 -11.26 -9.44 -0.65
CA PHE A 293 -10.39 -8.44 -0.01
C PHE A 293 -9.14 -9.03 0.64
N GLU A 294 -9.25 -10.18 1.30
CA GLU A 294 -8.10 -10.79 2.00
C GLU A 294 -7.03 -11.26 1.01
N LEU A 295 -7.45 -11.86 -0.11
CA LEU A 295 -6.55 -12.23 -1.20
C LEU A 295 -5.95 -10.98 -1.85
N LEU A 296 -6.77 -9.95 -2.11
CA LEU A 296 -6.30 -8.70 -2.72
C LEU A 296 -5.27 -7.99 -1.85
N ILE A 297 -5.46 -7.93 -0.53
CA ILE A 297 -4.48 -7.36 0.40
C ILE A 297 -3.12 -8.06 0.26
N LEU A 298 -3.13 -9.39 0.19
CA LEU A 298 -1.91 -10.19 0.00
C LEU A 298 -1.27 -9.90 -1.37
N VAL A 299 -2.06 -9.90 -2.44
CA VAL A 299 -1.58 -9.64 -3.81
C VAL A 299 -0.97 -8.24 -3.91
N VAL A 300 -1.66 -7.22 -3.43
CA VAL A 300 -1.17 -5.83 -3.44
C VAL A 300 0.04 -5.66 -2.53
N SER A 301 0.09 -6.35 -1.38
CA SER A 301 1.28 -6.36 -0.51
C SER A 301 2.50 -6.94 -1.22
N PHE A 302 2.32 -8.03 -1.97
CA PHE A 302 3.39 -8.64 -2.73
C PHE A 302 3.84 -7.72 -3.88
N LEU A 303 2.90 -7.16 -4.65
CA LEU A 303 3.22 -6.18 -5.69
C LEU A 303 3.94 -4.95 -5.11
N LYS A 304 3.52 -4.44 -3.95
CA LYS A 304 4.22 -3.33 -3.27
C LYS A 304 5.67 -3.69 -2.99
N LYS A 305 5.95 -4.88 -2.45
CA LYS A 305 7.34 -5.34 -2.22
C LYS A 305 8.13 -5.40 -3.52
N LEU A 306 7.56 -6.00 -4.57
CA LEU A 306 8.23 -6.16 -5.87
C LEU A 306 8.48 -4.80 -6.56
N SER A 307 7.58 -3.83 -6.39
CA SER A 307 7.63 -2.52 -7.07
C SER A 307 8.84 -1.65 -6.74
N ILE A 308 9.61 -2.01 -5.71
CA ILE A 308 10.85 -1.32 -5.33
C ILE A 308 11.95 -1.57 -6.39
N PHE A 309 11.91 -2.71 -7.08
CA PHE A 309 12.87 -3.04 -8.13
C PHE A 309 12.37 -2.59 -9.50
N MET A 310 13.27 -1.93 -10.26
CA MET A 310 12.93 -1.33 -11.54
C MET A 310 12.39 -2.35 -12.55
N GLU A 311 12.95 -3.55 -12.57
CA GLU A 311 12.56 -4.57 -13.53
C GLU A 311 11.18 -5.17 -13.24
N ASN A 312 10.86 -5.39 -11.96
CA ASN A 312 9.50 -5.78 -11.54
C ASN A 312 8.50 -4.67 -11.87
N LYS A 313 8.87 -3.39 -11.63
CA LYS A 313 8.04 -2.24 -11.98
C LYS A 313 7.77 -2.19 -13.49
N ASN A 314 8.76 -2.46 -14.33
CA ASN A 314 8.58 -2.52 -15.79
C ASN A 314 7.59 -3.63 -16.18
N ASP A 315 7.70 -4.81 -15.58
CA ASP A 315 6.72 -5.90 -15.79
C ASP A 315 5.30 -5.47 -15.35
N MET A 316 5.16 -4.62 -14.32
CA MET A 316 3.86 -4.06 -13.91
C MET A 316 3.32 -3.02 -14.90
N VAL A 317 4.21 -2.23 -15.51
CA VAL A 317 3.86 -1.27 -16.57
C VAL A 317 3.28 -2.01 -17.78
N GLU A 318 3.93 -3.11 -18.21
CA GLU A 318 3.47 -3.96 -19.32
C GLU A 318 2.08 -4.54 -19.09
N MET A 319 1.69 -4.74 -17.83
CA MET A 319 0.41 -5.30 -17.41
C MET A 319 -0.65 -4.23 -17.06
N ASP A 320 -0.41 -2.95 -17.39
CA ASP A 320 -1.32 -1.82 -17.12
C ASP A 320 -1.78 -1.76 -15.64
N ILE A 321 -0.85 -1.95 -14.70
CA ILE A 321 -1.15 -2.04 -13.25
C ILE A 321 -2.07 -0.92 -12.74
N VAL A 322 -1.91 0.32 -13.22
CA VAL A 322 -2.70 1.46 -12.78
C VAL A 322 -4.18 1.33 -13.16
N GLU A 323 -4.52 0.69 -14.29
CA GLU A 323 -5.92 0.40 -14.67
C GLU A 323 -6.58 -0.64 -13.75
N LYS A 324 -5.79 -1.52 -13.16
CA LYS A 324 -6.28 -2.49 -12.17
C LYS A 324 -6.50 -1.79 -10.82
N LEU A 325 -5.52 -1.02 -10.35
CA LEU A 325 -5.56 -0.38 -9.03
C LEU A 325 -6.62 0.73 -8.91
N VAL A 326 -6.92 1.47 -10.00
CA VAL A 326 -7.94 2.53 -9.95
C VAL A 326 -9.33 2.04 -9.55
N LYS A 327 -9.65 0.76 -9.82
CA LYS A 327 -10.92 0.13 -9.43
C LYS A 327 -11.04 -0.08 -7.92
N MET A 328 -9.91 -0.07 -7.21
CA MET A 328 -9.83 -0.22 -5.76
C MET A 328 -9.82 1.14 -5.03
N ILE A 329 -10.08 2.25 -5.73
CA ILE A 329 -10.13 3.59 -5.13
C ILE A 329 -11.40 4.34 -5.58
N PRO A 330 -12.27 4.77 -4.65
CA PRO A 330 -12.24 4.48 -3.21
C PRO A 330 -12.60 3.00 -2.94
N CYS A 331 -12.19 2.49 -1.78
CA CYS A 331 -12.57 1.16 -1.30
C CYS A 331 -12.99 1.29 0.17
N GLU A 332 -14.05 0.58 0.56
CA GLU A 332 -14.55 0.57 1.94
C GLU A 332 -13.60 -0.20 2.87
N HIS A 333 -12.87 -1.20 2.35
CA HIS A 333 -11.92 -1.97 3.15
C HIS A 333 -10.65 -1.17 3.40
N GLU A 334 -10.47 -0.71 4.64
CA GLU A 334 -9.42 0.23 5.01
C GLU A 334 -7.99 -0.27 4.72
N ASP A 335 -7.69 -1.52 5.06
CA ASP A 335 -6.37 -2.11 4.83
C ASP A 335 -6.03 -2.24 3.34
N LEU A 336 -7.00 -2.66 2.52
CA LEU A 336 -6.82 -2.77 1.08
C LEU A 336 -6.57 -1.40 0.46
N LEU A 337 -7.34 -0.39 0.87
CA LEU A 337 -7.12 0.98 0.42
C LEU A 337 -5.71 1.46 0.83
N ASN A 338 -5.31 1.23 2.08
CA ASN A 338 -4.00 1.65 2.58
C ASN A 338 -2.84 1.03 1.78
N ILE A 339 -2.84 -0.28 1.59
CA ILE A 339 -1.78 -0.97 0.86
C ILE A 339 -1.79 -0.60 -0.64
N THR A 340 -2.96 -0.36 -1.22
CA THR A 340 -3.11 0.11 -2.60
C THR A 340 -2.49 1.50 -2.78
N LEU A 341 -2.76 2.43 -1.86
CA LEU A 341 -2.14 3.77 -1.89
C LEU A 341 -0.62 3.70 -1.74
N ARG A 342 -0.09 2.78 -0.91
CA ARG A 342 1.36 2.54 -0.77
C ARG A 342 1.98 1.99 -2.05
N LEU A 343 1.31 1.08 -2.75
CA LEU A 343 1.76 0.62 -4.06
C LEU A 343 1.73 1.77 -5.07
N LEU A 344 0.65 2.56 -5.13
CA LEU A 344 0.59 3.74 -6.02
C LEU A 344 1.69 4.76 -5.72
N LEU A 345 2.04 4.96 -4.45
CA LEU A 345 3.17 5.82 -4.07
C LEU A 345 4.48 5.31 -4.68
N ASN A 346 4.81 4.03 -4.54
CA ASN A 346 6.00 3.44 -5.17
C ASN A 346 5.98 3.61 -6.70
N LEU A 347 4.83 3.38 -7.33
CA LEU A 347 4.66 3.50 -8.77
C LEU A 347 4.73 4.95 -9.26
N SER A 348 4.36 5.92 -8.43
CA SER A 348 4.32 7.34 -8.80
C SER A 348 5.70 8.00 -8.97
N PHE A 349 6.79 7.34 -8.57
CA PHE A 349 8.13 7.79 -8.94
C PHE A 349 8.38 7.70 -10.46
N ASP A 350 7.64 6.85 -11.16
CA ASP A 350 7.71 6.72 -12.61
C ASP A 350 6.81 7.72 -13.35
N THR A 351 7.40 8.55 -14.21
CA THR A 351 6.68 9.57 -14.99
C THR A 351 5.60 8.98 -15.92
N GLY A 352 5.84 7.81 -16.50
CA GLY A 352 4.87 7.13 -17.36
C GLY A 352 3.65 6.67 -16.58
N LEU A 353 3.87 6.09 -15.40
CA LEU A 353 2.78 5.66 -14.52
C LEU A 353 2.01 6.85 -13.94
N ARG A 354 2.66 7.98 -13.60
CA ARG A 354 1.93 9.20 -13.20
C ARG A 354 0.99 9.70 -14.29
N ASN A 355 1.44 9.70 -15.55
CA ASN A 355 0.57 10.03 -16.68
C ASN A 355 -0.62 9.07 -16.76
N LYS A 356 -0.39 7.76 -16.63
CA LYS A 356 -1.47 6.79 -16.62
C LYS A 356 -2.44 7.02 -15.46
N MET A 357 -1.96 7.36 -14.25
CA MET A 357 -2.80 7.65 -13.08
C MET A 357 -3.77 8.79 -13.35
N VAL A 358 -3.29 9.87 -13.97
CA VAL A 358 -4.13 11.00 -14.36
C VAL A 358 -5.13 10.59 -15.44
N GLN A 359 -4.69 9.85 -16.48
CA GLN A 359 -5.55 9.40 -17.58
C GLN A 359 -6.71 8.52 -17.13
N VAL A 360 -6.51 7.65 -16.14
CA VAL A 360 -7.57 6.78 -15.59
C VAL A 360 -8.44 7.47 -14.53
N GLY A 361 -8.21 8.76 -14.25
CA GLY A 361 -9.02 9.53 -13.31
C GLY A 361 -8.67 9.33 -11.83
N LEU A 362 -7.42 8.96 -11.49
CA LEU A 362 -7.01 8.86 -10.07
C LEU A 362 -6.90 10.22 -9.37
N LEU A 363 -6.58 11.30 -10.08
CA LEU A 363 -6.38 12.63 -9.48
C LEU A 363 -7.58 13.09 -8.62
N PRO A 364 -8.84 13.11 -9.12
CA PRO A 364 -9.99 13.48 -8.29
C PRO A 364 -10.25 12.48 -7.15
N LYS A 365 -10.03 11.18 -7.38
CA LYS A 365 -10.20 10.12 -6.36
C LYS A 365 -9.24 10.30 -5.19
N LEU A 366 -7.96 10.58 -5.47
CA LEU A 366 -6.93 10.86 -4.48
C LEU A 366 -7.19 12.19 -3.75
N THR A 367 -7.68 13.21 -4.48
CA THR A 367 -8.04 14.50 -3.88
C THR A 367 -9.16 14.37 -2.84
N ALA A 368 -10.13 13.49 -3.08
CA ALA A 368 -11.19 13.21 -2.11
C ALA A 368 -10.68 12.58 -0.80
N LEU A 369 -9.52 11.90 -0.83
CA LEU A 369 -8.91 11.28 0.35
C LEU A 369 -8.17 12.27 1.24
N LEU A 370 -7.91 13.50 0.78
CA LEU A 370 -7.25 14.54 1.59
C LEU A 370 -8.07 14.95 2.82
N GLY A 371 -9.39 14.77 2.77
CA GLY A 371 -10.29 15.02 3.90
C GLY A 371 -10.32 13.90 4.95
N ASN A 372 -9.62 12.78 4.74
CA ASN A 372 -9.60 11.64 5.66
C ASN A 372 -8.22 11.52 6.33
N ASP A 373 -8.15 11.74 7.65
CA ASP A 373 -6.88 11.76 8.39
C ASP A 373 -6.07 10.45 8.30
N ASN A 374 -6.71 9.30 8.09
CA ASN A 374 -6.01 8.01 7.93
C ASN A 374 -5.26 7.90 6.59
N TYR A 375 -5.72 8.61 5.56
CA TYR A 375 -5.20 8.50 4.18
C TYR A 375 -4.61 9.80 3.66
N LYS A 376 -4.85 10.93 4.34
CA LYS A 376 -4.45 12.28 3.93
C LYS A 376 -2.98 12.35 3.57
N GLN A 377 -2.09 11.86 4.43
CA GLN A 377 -0.64 11.94 4.21
C GLN A 377 -0.22 11.19 2.95
N ILE A 378 -0.63 9.92 2.81
CA ILE A 378 -0.21 9.11 1.66
C ILE A 378 -0.83 9.59 0.35
N ALA A 379 -2.09 10.03 0.37
CA ALA A 379 -2.73 10.63 -0.80
C ALA A 379 -2.00 11.92 -1.22
N MET A 380 -1.62 12.75 -0.25
CA MET A 380 -0.85 13.97 -0.50
C MET A 380 0.51 13.66 -1.15
N CYS A 381 1.25 12.64 -0.70
CA CYS A 381 2.51 12.25 -1.33
C CYS A 381 2.34 11.84 -2.80
N VAL A 382 1.30 11.06 -3.13
CA VAL A 382 1.03 10.66 -4.52
C VAL A 382 0.64 11.87 -5.37
N LEU A 383 -0.20 12.77 -4.84
CA LEU A 383 -0.59 14.01 -5.52
C LEU A 383 0.59 14.97 -5.70
N TYR A 384 1.49 15.04 -4.73
CA TYR A 384 2.76 15.77 -4.83
C TYR A 384 3.59 15.25 -6.00
N HIS A 385 3.78 13.93 -6.13
CA HIS A 385 4.49 13.36 -7.28
C HIS A 385 3.80 13.69 -8.60
N ILE A 386 2.47 13.61 -8.69
CA ILE A 386 1.71 14.02 -9.88
C ILE A 386 1.94 15.51 -10.20
N SER A 387 2.03 16.36 -9.18
CA SER A 387 2.27 17.81 -9.35
C SER A 387 3.67 18.15 -9.87
N MET A 388 4.65 17.23 -9.78
CA MET A 388 5.98 17.44 -10.35
C MET A 388 5.91 17.62 -11.87
N ASP A 389 4.97 16.95 -12.55
CA ASP A 389 4.75 17.13 -13.98
C ASP A 389 3.96 18.41 -14.29
N ASP A 390 4.59 19.38 -14.96
CA ASP A 390 3.97 20.66 -15.32
C ASP A 390 2.63 20.53 -16.06
N ARG A 391 2.52 19.50 -16.90
CA ARG A 391 1.32 19.21 -17.70
C ARG A 391 0.10 18.89 -16.83
N PHE A 392 0.30 18.32 -15.64
CA PHE A 392 -0.80 17.93 -14.74
C PHE A 392 -1.14 19.01 -13.71
N LYS A 393 -0.24 19.96 -13.43
CA LYS A 393 -0.48 21.04 -12.45
C LYS A 393 -1.81 21.76 -12.69
N SER A 394 -2.14 22.09 -13.94
CA SER A 394 -3.38 22.80 -14.28
C SER A 394 -4.67 22.00 -14.07
N MET A 395 -4.57 20.67 -13.89
CA MET A 395 -5.71 19.80 -13.68
C MET A 395 -6.22 19.85 -12.24
N PHE A 396 -5.37 20.19 -11.29
CA PHE A 396 -5.75 20.35 -9.88
C PHE A 396 -6.81 21.43 -9.66
N ALA A 397 -6.81 22.48 -10.49
CA ALA A 397 -7.83 23.53 -10.48
C ALA A 397 -9.26 23.03 -10.80
N TYR A 398 -9.42 21.85 -11.38
CA TYR A 398 -10.73 21.25 -11.64
C TYR A 398 -11.19 20.30 -10.52
N THR A 399 -10.53 20.38 -9.36
CA THR A 399 -10.84 19.57 -8.16
C THR A 399 -10.84 20.46 -6.93
N ASP A 400 -11.32 19.93 -5.80
CA ASP A 400 -11.28 20.62 -4.51
C ASP A 400 -9.89 20.58 -3.84
N CYS A 401 -8.83 20.28 -4.58
CA CYS A 401 -7.48 20.17 -4.04
C CYS A 401 -6.98 21.53 -3.49
N ILE A 402 -7.03 22.59 -4.30
CA ILE A 402 -6.52 23.91 -3.89
C ILE A 402 -7.24 24.44 -2.64
N PRO A 403 -8.60 24.45 -2.56
CA PRO A 403 -9.29 24.87 -1.35
C PRO A 403 -8.92 24.04 -0.10
N GLN A 404 -8.78 22.72 -0.25
CA GLN A 404 -8.39 21.85 0.87
C GLN A 404 -6.97 22.13 1.37
N LEU A 405 -6.00 22.30 0.47
CA LEU A 405 -4.62 22.62 0.87
C LEU A 405 -4.52 23.99 1.52
N MET A 406 -5.21 25.01 0.98
CA MET A 406 -5.26 26.34 1.57
C MET A 406 -5.88 26.32 2.97
N LYS A 407 -6.93 25.52 3.17
CA LYS A 407 -7.51 25.29 4.50
C LYS A 407 -6.48 24.67 5.46
N MET A 408 -5.76 23.62 5.05
CA MET A 408 -4.73 22.98 5.86
C MET A 408 -3.59 23.96 6.23
N LEU A 409 -3.13 24.78 5.28
CA LEU A 409 -2.11 25.81 5.52
C LEU A 409 -2.54 26.85 6.56
N PHE A 410 -3.83 27.19 6.60
CA PHE A 410 -4.37 28.19 7.52
C PHE A 410 -4.77 27.64 8.88
N GLU A 411 -5.13 26.36 8.95
CA GLU A 411 -5.42 25.66 10.20
C GLU A 411 -4.15 25.22 10.94
N CYS A 412 -3.00 25.18 10.25
CA CYS A 412 -1.70 24.89 10.85
C CYS A 412 -1.33 25.97 11.90
N SER A 413 -1.34 25.60 13.17
CA SER A 413 -0.94 26.48 14.29
C SER A 413 0.57 26.59 14.46
N ASP A 414 1.31 25.58 14.00
CA ASP A 414 2.75 25.44 14.21
C ASP A 414 3.53 26.47 13.40
N GLU A 415 4.75 26.81 13.82
CA GLU A 415 5.56 27.82 13.13
C GLU A 415 6.02 27.32 11.76
N ARG A 416 6.35 26.03 11.67
CA ARG A 416 6.76 25.34 10.44
C ARG A 416 5.60 24.54 9.87
N ILE A 417 5.42 24.61 8.56
CA ILE A 417 4.43 23.82 7.83
C ILE A 417 5.03 22.44 7.51
N ASP A 418 4.22 21.39 7.55
CA ASP A 418 4.60 20.05 7.11
C ASP A 418 5.24 20.07 5.70
N LEU A 419 6.39 19.41 5.55
CA LEU A 419 7.19 19.45 4.32
C LEU A 419 6.42 18.94 3.11
N GLU A 420 5.61 17.89 3.27
CA GLU A 420 4.78 17.33 2.21
C GLU A 420 3.72 18.34 1.75
N LEU A 421 3.07 19.02 2.69
CA LEU A 421 2.04 20.02 2.41
C LEU A 421 2.64 21.22 1.68
N ILE A 422 3.71 21.81 2.21
CA ILE A 422 4.29 23.02 1.61
C ILE A 422 4.94 22.71 0.26
N SER A 423 5.64 21.58 0.12
CA SER A 423 6.25 21.17 -1.15
C SER A 423 5.20 20.96 -2.25
N PHE A 424 4.06 20.39 -1.89
CA PHE A 424 2.93 20.26 -2.81
C PHE A 424 2.35 21.61 -3.21
N CYS A 425 2.16 22.52 -2.25
CA CYS A 425 1.68 23.87 -2.55
C CYS A 425 2.65 24.69 -3.40
N ILE A 426 3.97 24.57 -3.18
CA ILE A 426 5.02 25.20 -4.00
C ILE A 426 4.90 24.75 -5.46
N ASN A 427 4.75 23.43 -5.69
CA ASN A 427 4.57 22.89 -7.04
C ASN A 427 3.31 23.43 -7.70
N LEU A 428 2.17 23.46 -7.00
CA LEU A 428 0.92 23.95 -7.56
C LEU A 428 0.95 25.46 -7.84
N ALA A 429 1.66 26.24 -7.02
CA ALA A 429 1.88 27.67 -7.22
C ALA A 429 2.71 27.98 -8.50
N ALA A 430 3.40 27.00 -9.07
CA ALA A 430 4.06 27.16 -10.37
C ALA A 430 3.09 27.16 -11.56
N ASN A 431 1.77 27.08 -11.34
CA ASN A 431 0.77 27.14 -12.40
C ASN A 431 -0.23 28.30 -12.24
N LYS A 432 -0.39 29.11 -13.29
CA LYS A 432 -1.24 30.30 -13.31
C LYS A 432 -2.70 30.04 -12.89
N ARG A 433 -3.31 28.93 -13.32
CA ARG A 433 -4.72 28.63 -13.01
C ARG A 433 -4.90 28.29 -11.52
N ASN A 434 -3.98 27.51 -10.96
CA ASN A 434 -4.00 27.20 -9.53
C ASN A 434 -3.78 28.45 -8.68
N VAL A 435 -2.89 29.35 -9.13
CA VAL A 435 -2.61 30.61 -8.43
C VAL A 435 -3.83 31.51 -8.33
N GLN A 436 -4.69 31.54 -9.35
CA GLN A 436 -5.96 32.26 -9.29
C GLN A 436 -6.79 31.77 -8.10
N LEU A 437 -6.95 30.46 -7.95
CA LEU A 437 -7.68 29.83 -6.83
C LEU A 437 -6.97 30.05 -5.48
N ILE A 438 -5.63 29.96 -5.42
CA ILE A 438 -4.85 30.21 -4.20
C ILE A 438 -5.05 31.64 -3.70
N CYS A 439 -5.14 32.61 -4.63
CA CYS A 439 -5.28 34.02 -4.30
C CYS A 439 -6.73 34.49 -4.12
N GLU A 440 -7.73 33.62 -4.29
CA GLU A 440 -9.13 33.99 -4.12
C GLU A 440 -9.41 34.54 -2.70
N GLY A 441 -10.27 35.56 -2.62
CA GLY A 441 -10.60 36.23 -1.37
C GLY A 441 -9.37 36.86 -0.70
N ASN A 442 -9.03 36.38 0.51
CA ASN A 442 -7.89 36.86 1.29
C ASN A 442 -6.67 35.91 1.22
N GLY A 443 -6.62 35.00 0.25
CA GLY A 443 -5.60 33.94 0.19
C GLY A 443 -4.16 34.47 0.28
N LEU A 444 -3.76 35.37 -0.64
CA LEU A 444 -2.42 35.96 -0.63
C LEU A 444 -2.13 36.72 0.67
N LYS A 445 -3.10 37.49 1.17
CA LYS A 445 -2.97 38.25 2.42
C LYS A 445 -2.65 37.36 3.61
N MET A 446 -3.32 36.21 3.73
CA MET A 446 -3.09 35.26 4.81
C MET A 446 -1.74 34.57 4.67
N LEU A 447 -1.33 34.20 3.44
CA LEU A 447 -0.01 33.63 3.18
C LEU A 447 1.11 34.62 3.53
N MET A 448 1.04 35.86 3.03
CA MET A 448 2.01 36.93 3.33
C MET A 448 2.14 37.18 4.83
N LYS A 449 1.02 37.34 5.54
CA LYS A 449 1.01 37.55 6.99
C LYS A 449 1.71 36.40 7.73
N ARG A 450 1.46 35.16 7.32
CA ARG A 450 2.08 33.98 7.93
C ARG A 450 3.57 33.90 7.62
N ALA A 451 3.95 34.06 6.35
CA ALA A 451 5.35 34.00 5.90
C ALA A 451 6.21 35.05 6.59
N LEU A 452 5.74 36.29 6.69
CA LEU A 452 6.46 37.37 7.37
C LEU A 452 6.52 37.18 8.89
N LYS A 453 5.45 36.64 9.50
CA LYS A 453 5.40 36.39 10.95
C LYS A 453 6.41 35.33 11.38
N PHE A 454 6.47 34.21 10.66
CA PHE A 454 7.31 33.07 11.02
C PHE A 454 8.62 32.99 10.24
N LYS A 455 8.82 33.89 9.28
CA LYS A 455 9.99 33.94 8.39
C LYS A 455 10.26 32.60 7.71
N ASP A 456 9.19 31.91 7.30
CA ASP A 456 9.26 30.57 6.70
C ASP A 456 9.75 30.64 5.23
N PRO A 457 10.96 30.13 4.91
CA PRO A 457 11.51 30.20 3.55
C PRO A 457 10.69 29.42 2.52
N LEU A 458 10.11 28.28 2.89
CA LEU A 458 9.34 27.44 1.96
C LEU A 458 7.98 28.07 1.65
N LEU A 459 7.34 28.67 2.64
CA LEU A 459 6.14 29.47 2.41
C LEU A 459 6.43 30.69 1.54
N MET A 460 7.55 31.37 1.77
CA MET A 460 7.97 32.48 0.94
C MET A 460 8.31 32.04 -0.50
N LYS A 461 8.87 30.84 -0.69
CA LYS A 461 9.09 30.22 -1.99
C LYS A 461 7.79 29.95 -2.75
N MET A 462 6.76 29.47 -2.04
CA MET A 462 5.41 29.35 -2.62
C MET A 462 4.88 30.72 -3.08
N ILE A 463 5.03 31.75 -2.25
CA ILE A 463 4.61 33.12 -2.57
C ILE A 463 5.41 33.69 -3.76
N ARG A 464 6.70 33.42 -3.84
CA ARG A 464 7.52 33.76 -5.01
C ARG A 464 6.97 33.10 -6.26
N ASN A 465 6.62 31.82 -6.22
CA ASN A 465 5.98 31.14 -7.34
C ASN A 465 4.63 31.76 -7.72
N ILE A 466 3.85 32.26 -6.76
CA ILE A 466 2.62 33.03 -7.05
C ILE A 466 2.95 34.32 -7.82
N SER A 467 3.96 35.08 -7.37
CA SER A 467 4.33 36.38 -7.95
C SER A 467 4.84 36.32 -9.39
N GLN A 468 5.32 35.15 -9.85
CA GLN A 468 5.87 35.02 -11.21
C GLN A 468 4.79 35.16 -12.31
N HIS A 469 3.52 34.87 -11.99
CA HIS A 469 2.45 34.82 -12.99
C HIS A 469 1.88 36.21 -13.25
N ASP A 470 1.74 36.56 -14.53
CA ASP A 470 1.07 37.80 -14.94
C ASP A 470 -0.45 37.73 -14.77
N GLY A 471 -1.06 38.88 -14.49
CA GLY A 471 -2.51 39.06 -14.39
C GLY A 471 -2.92 39.77 -13.11
N PRO A 472 -4.22 39.75 -12.77
CA PRO A 472 -4.76 40.47 -11.62
C PRO A 472 -4.11 40.10 -10.27
N THR A 473 -3.66 38.85 -10.13
CA THR A 473 -3.01 38.35 -8.91
C THR A 473 -1.67 39.05 -8.62
N LYS A 474 -0.94 39.52 -9.65
CA LYS A 474 0.33 40.23 -9.48
C LYS A 474 0.13 41.59 -8.81
N ASN A 475 -0.98 42.27 -9.12
CA ASN A 475 -1.30 43.57 -8.50
C ASN A 475 -1.64 43.45 -7.01
N LEU A 476 -1.99 42.26 -6.51
CA LEU A 476 -2.23 42.04 -5.08
C LEU A 476 -0.94 42.21 -4.24
N PHE A 477 0.24 42.18 -4.87
CA PHE A 477 1.52 42.36 -4.17
C PHE A 477 1.87 43.81 -3.85
N ILE A 478 1.17 44.79 -4.43
CA ILE A 478 1.49 46.23 -4.26
C ILE A 478 1.57 46.60 -2.78
N ASP A 479 0.60 46.13 -1.99
CA ASP A 479 0.50 46.43 -0.55
C ASP A 479 1.64 45.80 0.29
N TYR A 480 2.39 44.84 -0.28
CA TYR A 480 3.42 44.07 0.44
C TYR A 480 4.85 44.38 -0.03
N VAL A 481 5.03 45.27 -1.01
CA VAL A 481 6.37 45.61 -1.53
C VAL A 481 7.29 46.13 -0.42
N GLY A 482 6.78 47.02 0.43
CA GLY A 482 7.53 47.56 1.56
C GLY A 482 7.88 46.47 2.59
N ASP A 483 6.91 45.64 2.95
CA ASP A 483 7.11 44.53 3.89
C ASP A 483 8.20 43.56 3.42
N LEU A 484 8.18 43.20 2.13
CA LEU A 484 9.19 42.32 1.50
C LEU A 484 10.57 42.98 1.45
N ALA A 485 10.63 44.26 1.07
CA ALA A 485 11.89 45.00 0.99
C ALA A 485 12.53 45.16 2.38
N ALA A 486 11.72 45.31 3.43
CA ALA A 486 12.18 45.39 4.82
C ALA A 486 12.90 44.12 5.30
N GLN A 487 12.59 42.96 4.72
CA GLN A 487 13.24 41.70 5.08
C GLN A 487 14.61 41.50 4.41
N ILE A 488 14.99 42.32 3.44
CA ILE A 488 16.25 42.15 2.71
C ILE A 488 17.39 42.78 3.50
N SER A 489 17.95 42.01 4.44
CA SER A 489 19.07 42.42 5.27
C SER A 489 20.00 41.24 5.59
N ASN A 490 21.20 41.53 6.10
CA ASN A 490 22.16 40.50 6.53
C ASN A 490 21.80 39.87 7.89
N ASP A 491 20.81 40.43 8.60
CA ASP A 491 20.40 39.94 9.92
C ASP A 491 19.33 38.84 9.82
N GLU A 492 18.80 38.61 8.62
CA GLU A 492 17.78 37.62 8.31
C GLU A 492 18.40 36.33 7.74
N GLU A 493 17.64 35.22 7.83
CA GLU A 493 18.05 33.94 7.24
C GLU A 493 18.16 34.05 5.71
N GLU A 494 19.31 33.64 5.16
CA GLU A 494 19.63 33.86 3.75
C GLU A 494 18.62 33.22 2.80
N GLU A 495 18.12 32.02 3.11
CA GLU A 495 17.09 31.35 2.31
C GLU A 495 15.80 32.18 2.24
N PHE A 496 15.35 32.73 3.37
CA PHE A 496 14.16 33.57 3.42
C PHE A 496 14.37 34.87 2.63
N VAL A 497 15.53 35.52 2.79
CA VAL A 497 15.90 36.74 2.06
C VAL A 497 15.92 36.50 0.55
N ILE A 498 16.46 35.36 0.10
CA ILE A 498 16.50 34.98 -1.31
C ILE A 498 15.08 34.89 -1.88
N GLU A 499 14.14 34.29 -1.15
CA GLU A 499 12.76 34.15 -1.63
C GLU A 499 11.99 35.50 -1.58
N CYS A 500 12.25 36.36 -0.60
CA CYS A 500 11.74 37.75 -0.58
C CYS A 500 12.26 38.57 -1.77
N LEU A 501 13.58 38.55 -2.01
CA LEU A 501 14.21 39.24 -3.13
C LEU A 501 13.71 38.69 -4.46
N GLY A 502 13.60 37.36 -4.59
CA GLY A 502 13.06 36.71 -5.77
C GLY A 502 11.59 37.06 -6.02
N THR A 503 10.80 37.28 -4.96
CA THR A 503 9.41 37.74 -5.07
C THR A 503 9.37 39.16 -5.62
N LEU A 504 10.14 40.10 -5.05
CA LEU A 504 10.24 41.47 -5.56
C LEU A 504 10.71 41.51 -7.03
N ALA A 505 11.68 40.67 -7.38
CA ALA A 505 12.20 40.59 -8.75
C ALA A 505 11.13 40.16 -9.79
N ASN A 506 10.12 39.40 -9.38
CA ASN A 506 9.01 38.99 -10.24
C ASN A 506 7.95 40.09 -10.45
N LEU A 507 7.94 41.14 -9.62
CA LEU A 507 6.93 42.19 -9.66
C LEU A 507 7.24 43.19 -10.77
N THR A 508 6.73 42.94 -11.96
CA THR A 508 6.81 43.86 -13.10
C THR A 508 5.59 44.80 -13.14
N ILE A 509 5.36 45.52 -12.05
CA ILE A 509 4.19 46.41 -11.87
C ILE A 509 4.54 47.82 -12.40
N PRO A 510 3.89 48.32 -13.48
CA PRO A 510 4.27 49.59 -14.11
C PRO A 510 4.12 50.81 -13.20
N ASP A 511 3.13 50.80 -12.31
CA ASP A 511 2.78 51.95 -11.45
C ASP A 511 3.57 51.99 -10.13
N LEU A 512 4.52 51.09 -9.93
CA LEU A 512 5.30 51.01 -8.70
C LEU A 512 6.57 51.87 -8.78
N ASP A 513 6.75 52.78 -7.83
CA ASP A 513 7.96 53.59 -7.71
C ASP A 513 9.13 52.77 -7.13
N TRP A 514 9.79 52.00 -8.00
CA TRP A 514 10.97 51.23 -7.64
C TRP A 514 12.14 52.10 -7.15
N GLU A 515 12.24 53.35 -7.61
CA GLU A 515 13.31 54.24 -7.14
C GLU A 515 13.14 54.58 -5.66
N LEU A 516 11.91 54.86 -5.23
CA LEU A 516 11.58 55.08 -3.83
C LEU A 516 11.90 53.84 -2.99
N VAL A 517 11.43 52.66 -3.39
CA VAL A 517 11.65 51.40 -2.66
C VAL A 517 13.15 51.09 -2.52
N LEU A 518 13.92 51.21 -3.61
CA LEU A 518 15.36 50.94 -3.60
C LEU A 518 16.13 51.89 -2.66
N LYS A 519 15.69 53.15 -2.55
CA LYS A 519 16.30 54.15 -1.67
C LYS A 519 15.90 53.96 -0.21
N GLU A 520 14.61 53.79 0.06
CA GLU A 520 14.07 53.69 1.42
C GLU A 520 14.65 52.47 2.17
N TYR A 521 14.71 51.33 1.50
CA TYR A 521 15.20 50.07 2.07
C TYR A 521 16.70 49.81 1.81
N LYS A 522 17.42 50.77 1.22
CA LYS A 522 18.88 50.69 0.95
C LYS A 522 19.29 49.40 0.21
N LEU A 523 18.47 48.97 -0.75
CA LEU A 523 18.67 47.70 -1.46
C LEU A 523 19.88 47.75 -2.41
N VAL A 524 20.20 48.91 -2.98
CA VAL A 524 21.33 49.05 -3.92
C VAL A 524 22.68 48.72 -3.27
N PRO A 525 23.05 49.28 -2.09
CA PRO A 525 24.23 48.85 -1.35
C PRO A 525 24.26 47.36 -1.03
N TYR A 526 23.12 46.78 -0.57
CA TYR A 526 23.01 45.36 -0.25
C TYR A 526 23.33 44.48 -1.47
N LEU A 527 22.68 44.74 -2.61
CA LEU A 527 22.90 44.00 -3.84
C LEU A 527 24.34 44.13 -4.37
N LYS A 528 24.94 45.32 -4.29
CA LYS A 528 26.35 45.53 -4.67
C LYS A 528 27.31 44.71 -3.82
N ASP A 529 27.00 44.51 -2.53
CA ASP A 529 27.82 43.70 -1.65
C ASP A 529 27.74 42.21 -2.00
N LYS A 530 26.52 41.71 -2.22
CA LYS A 530 26.26 40.30 -2.56
C LYS A 530 26.71 39.91 -3.97
N LEU A 531 26.76 40.83 -4.94
CA LEU A 531 27.19 40.56 -6.32
C LEU A 531 28.71 40.62 -6.54
N LYS A 532 29.52 40.67 -5.47
CA LYS A 532 30.98 40.65 -5.57
C LYS A 532 31.48 39.28 -6.05
N PRO A 533 32.44 39.21 -6.98
CA PRO A 533 32.99 37.94 -7.45
C PRO A 533 33.57 37.10 -6.30
N GLY A 534 33.19 35.81 -6.23
CA GLY A 534 33.70 34.85 -5.23
C GLY A 534 32.90 34.73 -3.94
N LEU A 535 31.74 35.39 -3.83
CA LEU A 535 30.81 35.31 -2.69
C LEU A 535 29.51 34.53 -2.99
N CYS A 536 29.30 34.07 -4.23
CA CYS A 536 28.15 33.28 -4.66
C CYS A 536 28.55 31.84 -5.01
#